data_AF-A0A315X1J3-F1
#
_entry.id   AF-A0A315X1J3-F1
#
_cell.length_a   1.000
_cell.length_b   1.000
_cell.length_c   1.000
_cell.angle_alpha   90.00
_cell.angle_beta   90.00
_cell.angle_gamma   90.00
#
_symmetry.space_group_name_H-M   'P 1'
#
loop_
_entity.id
_entity.type
_entity.pdbx_description
1 polymer ?
#
loop_
_entity_poly.entity_id
_entity_poly.type
_entity_poly.pdbx_seq_one_letter_code
_entity_poly.pdbx_strand_id
1 'polypeptide(L)'
;MPKFEQPIIVPKGTVFKEYQVLTPEEELRLKMGDQRPESRQESQGKTSIEQAAEIMGADFLGPEVVENVWGVKLETKDIPPIPFSRADLGRAKELNQQLVLRVDKAADGSPLTMQKMNEYVDPKLAQAGKGKLLYDIDWYKNEEFYTTETPEISWALVSKELISGSTNKNYLEQTEVLITYLQNEVFRDMAIPPEYQDAIQEFESKKAVLVTLIESDWQEAAKQLSELDITRLTRQTPAEAVYDLPTNLLTNNDRRLERAYTWTKRRRSGGRLVGVGSADAGGAGVSASRPGSRDGGLGVSFSRSR
;
A
#
# COMPACT_ATOMS: atom_id res chain seq x y z
N MET A 1 -29.98 -42.34 44.53
CA MET A 1 -30.55 -40.98 44.45
C MET A 1 -29.51 -40.00 44.96
N PRO A 2 -29.08 -38.98 44.20
CA PRO A 2 -28.15 -37.98 44.71
C PRO A 2 -28.86 -37.12 45.76
N LYS A 3 -28.21 -36.91 46.91
CA LYS A 3 -28.69 -35.97 47.94
C LYS A 3 -28.58 -34.55 47.38
N PHE A 4 -29.70 -33.85 47.24
CA PHE A 4 -29.68 -32.41 47.03
C PHE A 4 -29.25 -31.75 48.34
N GLU A 5 -28.09 -31.08 48.32
CA GLU A 5 -27.70 -30.17 49.39
C GLU A 5 -28.67 -28.98 49.42
N GLN A 6 -29.17 -28.65 50.61
CA GLN A 6 -30.11 -27.54 50.80
C GLN A 6 -29.44 -26.20 50.47
N PRO A 7 -30.17 -25.22 49.90
CA PRO A 7 -29.61 -23.90 49.63
C PRO A 7 -29.26 -23.20 50.93
N ILE A 8 -28.03 -22.69 51.01
CA ILE A 8 -27.56 -21.86 52.12
C ILE A 8 -28.19 -20.47 51.98
N ILE A 9 -29.03 -20.09 52.95
CA ILE A 9 -29.64 -18.75 52.99
C ILE A 9 -28.78 -17.86 53.90
N VAL A 10 -28.13 -16.85 53.31
CA VAL A 10 -27.24 -15.93 54.04
C VAL A 10 -27.93 -14.57 54.24
N PRO A 11 -27.90 -13.97 55.46
CA PRO A 11 -28.50 -12.67 55.72
C PRO A 11 -27.86 -11.55 54.89
N LYS A 12 -28.70 -10.65 54.36
CA LYS A 12 -28.28 -9.54 53.51
C LYS A 12 -27.44 -8.54 54.31
N GLY A 13 -26.14 -8.46 54.01
CA GLY A 13 -25.18 -7.52 54.61
C GLY A 13 -23.92 -8.16 55.21
N THR A 14 -23.94 -9.47 55.51
CA THR A 14 -22.78 -10.14 56.13
C THR A 14 -21.74 -10.63 55.10
N VAL A 15 -22.14 -10.79 53.84
CA VAL A 15 -21.28 -11.37 52.78
C VAL A 15 -20.05 -10.51 52.48
N PHE A 16 -20.10 -9.19 52.71
CA PHE A 16 -19.12 -8.23 52.20
C PHE A 16 -17.83 -8.06 53.03
N LYS A 17 -17.64 -8.79 54.13
CA LYS A 17 -16.39 -8.70 54.91
C LYS A 17 -15.41 -9.86 54.69
N GLU A 18 -15.89 -11.03 54.29
CA GLU A 18 -15.05 -12.24 54.19
C GLU A 18 -15.14 -12.95 52.84
N TYR A 19 -16.04 -12.53 51.94
CA TYR A 19 -16.25 -13.17 50.66
C TYR A 19 -16.30 -12.12 49.54
N GLN A 20 -15.40 -12.24 48.57
CA GLN A 20 -15.44 -11.45 47.34
C GLN A 20 -16.37 -12.13 46.34
N VAL A 21 -17.34 -11.38 45.82
CA VAL A 21 -18.15 -11.83 44.67
C VAL A 21 -17.28 -11.67 43.43
N LEU A 22 -16.95 -12.78 42.79
CA LEU A 22 -16.17 -12.78 41.55
C LEU A 22 -17.08 -12.35 40.39
N THR A 23 -16.53 -11.54 39.51
CA THR A 23 -17.11 -11.30 38.19
C THR A 23 -17.08 -12.58 37.35
N PRO A 24 -17.91 -12.69 36.30
CA PRO A 24 -17.88 -13.85 35.41
C PRO A 24 -16.48 -14.14 34.82
N GLU A 25 -15.68 -13.10 34.58
CA GLU A 25 -14.29 -13.23 34.09
C GLU A 25 -13.33 -13.76 35.17
N GLU A 26 -13.49 -13.33 36.42
CA GLU A 26 -12.68 -13.82 37.54
C GLU A 26 -13.03 -15.26 37.92
N GLU A 27 -14.32 -15.64 37.83
CA GLU A 27 -14.75 -17.02 38.01
C GLU A 27 -14.20 -17.93 36.89
N LEU A 28 -14.14 -17.42 35.65
CA LEU A 28 -13.53 -18.13 34.52
C LEU A 28 -12.01 -18.34 34.74
N ARG A 29 -11.30 -17.31 35.23
CA ARG A 29 -9.86 -17.41 35.56
C ARG A 29 -9.57 -18.43 36.66
N LEU A 30 -10.40 -18.48 37.70
CA LEU A 30 -10.25 -19.46 38.80
C LEU A 30 -10.53 -20.89 38.35
N LYS A 31 -11.49 -21.10 37.43
CA LYS A 31 -11.81 -22.43 36.87
C LYS A 31 -10.75 -22.95 35.91
N MET A 32 -10.01 -22.07 35.25
CA MET A 32 -8.98 -22.46 34.27
C MET A 32 -7.63 -22.83 34.91
N GLY A 33 -7.45 -22.62 36.22
CA GLY A 33 -6.18 -22.85 36.90
C GLY A 33 -5.07 -21.93 36.37
N ASP A 34 -3.93 -21.86 37.06
CA ASP A 34 -2.80 -21.00 36.66
C ASP A 34 -2.06 -21.47 35.37
N GLN A 35 -2.75 -22.26 34.55
CA GLN A 35 -2.45 -22.37 33.14
C GLN A 35 -2.98 -21.09 32.50
N ARG A 36 -2.10 -20.09 32.37
CA ARG A 36 -2.21 -19.11 31.29
C ARG A 36 -2.68 -19.92 30.07
N PRO A 37 -3.87 -19.69 29.51
CA PRO A 37 -4.01 -20.00 28.10
C PRO A 37 -2.82 -19.26 27.50
N GLU A 38 -1.90 -19.99 26.86
CA GLU A 38 -0.98 -19.37 25.93
C GLU A 38 -1.87 -18.42 25.16
N SER A 39 -1.71 -17.13 25.47
CA SER A 39 -2.34 -16.10 24.71
C SER A 39 -1.91 -16.48 23.31
N ARG A 40 -2.89 -16.80 22.45
CA ARG A 40 -2.81 -16.37 21.07
C ARG A 40 -2.58 -14.85 21.11
N GLN A 41 -1.37 -14.46 21.49
CA GLN A 41 -0.54 -13.66 20.62
C GLN A 41 -0.43 -14.47 19.33
N GLU A 42 -1.52 -14.46 18.55
CA GLU A 42 -1.34 -14.17 17.14
C GLU A 42 -0.59 -12.85 17.14
N SER A 43 0.75 -12.92 17.21
CA SER A 43 1.56 -11.91 16.57
C SER A 43 0.93 -11.77 15.20
N GLN A 44 0.29 -10.63 14.91
CA GLN A 44 -0.33 -10.33 13.63
C GLN A 44 0.59 -10.88 12.52
N GLY A 45 0.15 -11.98 11.90
CA GLY A 45 1.07 -12.99 11.36
C GLY A 45 1.88 -12.45 10.19
N LYS A 46 3.17 -12.18 10.42
CA LYS A 46 4.12 -11.91 9.34
C LYS A 46 4.30 -13.20 8.55
N THR A 47 3.91 -13.20 7.27
CA THR A 47 4.10 -14.34 6.37
C THR A 47 5.59 -14.48 6.03
N SER A 48 6.12 -15.71 5.98
CA SER A 48 7.51 -15.89 5.52
C SER A 48 7.64 -15.61 4.02
N ILE A 49 8.86 -15.37 3.54
CA ILE A 49 9.13 -15.12 2.12
C ILE A 49 8.69 -16.32 1.27
N GLU A 50 8.99 -17.53 1.71
CA GLU A 50 8.66 -18.79 1.02
C GLU A 50 7.14 -18.97 0.93
N GLN A 51 6.44 -18.70 2.03
CA GLN A 51 4.98 -18.80 2.08
C GLN A 51 4.32 -17.74 1.19
N ALA A 52 4.86 -16.53 1.15
CA ALA A 52 4.36 -15.48 0.29
C ALA A 52 4.58 -15.81 -1.19
N ALA A 53 5.75 -16.36 -1.53
CA ALA A 53 6.05 -16.85 -2.88
C ALA A 53 5.11 -17.98 -3.31
N GLU A 54 4.83 -18.94 -2.41
CA GLU A 54 3.87 -20.03 -2.65
C GLU A 54 2.46 -19.49 -2.91
N ILE A 55 1.99 -18.54 -2.09
CA ILE A 55 0.66 -17.97 -2.23
C ILE A 55 0.56 -17.16 -3.53
N MET A 56 1.49 -16.23 -3.76
CA MET A 56 1.41 -15.27 -4.87
C MET A 56 1.83 -15.89 -6.22
N GLY A 57 2.67 -16.92 -6.24
CA GLY A 57 3.14 -17.55 -7.47
C GLY A 57 3.89 -16.57 -8.38
N ALA A 58 3.51 -16.48 -9.66
CA ALA A 58 4.10 -15.55 -10.62
C ALA A 58 3.92 -14.05 -10.26
N ASP A 59 3.03 -13.76 -9.31
CA ASP A 59 2.79 -12.42 -8.80
C ASP A 59 3.66 -12.05 -7.59
N PHE A 60 4.63 -12.91 -7.26
CA PHE A 60 5.69 -12.64 -6.29
C PHE A 60 6.93 -12.06 -6.97
N LEU A 61 7.21 -10.78 -6.76
CA LEU A 61 8.39 -10.09 -7.26
C LEU A 61 9.37 -9.82 -6.10
N GLY A 62 10.04 -10.89 -5.65
CA GLY A 62 10.92 -10.88 -4.48
C GLY A 62 12.42 -10.65 -4.79
N PRO A 63 13.33 -11.04 -3.87
CA PRO A 63 14.77 -10.76 -3.96
C PRO A 63 15.44 -11.19 -5.27
N GLU A 64 15.04 -12.32 -5.85
CA GLU A 64 15.59 -12.79 -7.13
C GLU A 64 15.24 -11.83 -8.28
N VAL A 65 14.01 -11.30 -8.30
CA VAL A 65 13.59 -10.30 -9.28
C VAL A 65 14.37 -9.00 -9.07
N VAL A 66 14.60 -8.61 -7.80
CA VAL A 66 15.42 -7.44 -7.46
C VAL A 66 16.85 -7.58 -8.01
N GLU A 67 17.47 -8.74 -7.81
CA GLU A 67 18.81 -9.00 -8.33
C GLU A 67 18.83 -9.00 -9.88
N ASN A 68 17.87 -9.65 -10.53
CA ASN A 68 17.82 -9.75 -11.99
C ASN A 68 17.56 -8.39 -12.67
N VAL A 69 16.60 -7.61 -12.16
CA VAL A 69 16.19 -6.34 -12.77
C VAL A 69 17.13 -5.22 -12.36
N TRP A 70 17.47 -5.12 -11.07
CA TRP A 70 18.17 -3.98 -10.49
C TRP A 70 19.65 -4.26 -10.20
N GLY A 71 20.11 -5.51 -10.33
CA GLY A 71 21.48 -5.89 -10.00
C GLY A 71 21.80 -5.78 -8.51
N VAL A 72 20.78 -5.61 -7.67
CA VAL A 72 20.92 -5.42 -6.22
C VAL A 72 20.78 -6.77 -5.54
N LYS A 73 21.90 -7.29 -5.03
CA LYS A 73 21.89 -8.49 -4.20
C LYS A 73 21.62 -8.11 -2.75
N LEU A 74 20.51 -8.60 -2.22
CA LEU A 74 20.12 -8.37 -0.83
C LEU A 74 20.56 -9.55 0.04
N GLU A 75 21.21 -9.25 1.16
CA GLU A 75 21.41 -10.24 2.22
C GLU A 75 20.10 -10.46 2.97
N THR A 76 19.89 -11.66 3.53
CA THR A 76 18.64 -11.99 4.25
C THR A 76 18.28 -10.99 5.36
N LYS A 77 19.30 -10.44 6.03
CA LYS A 77 19.14 -9.44 7.11
C LYS A 77 18.65 -8.07 6.62
N ASP A 78 18.87 -7.76 5.34
CA ASP A 78 18.54 -6.47 4.74
C ASP A 78 17.15 -6.51 4.07
N ILE A 79 16.55 -7.70 3.95
CA ILE A 79 15.19 -7.86 3.44
C ILE A 79 14.19 -7.57 4.57
N PRO A 80 13.29 -6.58 4.40
CA PRO A 80 12.28 -6.29 5.41
C PRO A 80 11.31 -7.46 5.57
N PRO A 81 10.73 -7.66 6.78
CA PRO A 81 9.69 -8.66 6.97
C PRO A 81 8.45 -8.31 6.15
N ILE A 82 7.75 -9.32 5.63
CA ILE A 82 6.49 -9.12 4.90
C ILE A 82 5.40 -8.65 5.90
N PRO A 83 4.78 -7.48 5.69
CA PRO A 83 3.82 -6.91 6.63
C PRO A 83 2.38 -7.38 6.38
N PHE A 84 2.21 -8.37 5.51
CA PHE A 84 0.94 -8.94 5.09
C PHE A 84 0.76 -10.34 5.66
N SER A 85 -0.44 -10.60 6.17
CA SER A 85 -0.83 -11.94 6.60
C SER A 85 -1.10 -12.86 5.39
N ARG A 86 -1.18 -14.17 5.64
CA ARG A 86 -1.60 -15.12 4.61
C ARG A 86 -2.97 -14.76 4.01
N ALA A 87 -3.90 -14.26 4.83
CA ALA A 87 -5.21 -13.82 4.39
C ALA A 87 -5.11 -12.58 3.48
N ASP A 88 -4.28 -11.59 3.85
CA ASP A 88 -4.02 -10.42 3.00
C ASP A 88 -3.47 -10.83 1.63
N LEU A 89 -2.51 -11.75 1.59
CA LEU A 89 -1.89 -12.24 0.34
C LEU A 89 -2.87 -13.06 -0.51
N GLY A 90 -3.67 -13.92 0.14
CA GLY A 90 -4.74 -14.65 -0.55
C GLY A 90 -5.74 -13.71 -1.21
N ARG A 91 -6.19 -12.68 -0.48
CA ARG A 91 -7.10 -11.67 -1.02
C ARG A 91 -6.45 -10.85 -2.14
N ALA A 92 -5.18 -10.48 -1.99
CA ALA A 92 -4.44 -9.75 -3.01
C ALA A 92 -4.36 -10.54 -4.33
N LYS A 93 -4.12 -11.85 -4.25
CA LYS A 93 -4.14 -12.74 -5.41
C LYS A 93 -5.50 -12.77 -6.10
N GLU A 94 -6.60 -12.88 -5.35
CA GLU A 94 -7.97 -12.82 -5.91
C GLU A 94 -8.24 -11.49 -6.62
N LEU A 95 -7.67 -10.40 -6.12
CA LEU A 95 -7.77 -9.06 -6.70
C LEU A 95 -6.77 -8.79 -7.82
N ASN A 96 -6.06 -9.82 -8.29
CA ASN A 96 -5.05 -9.72 -9.35
C ASN A 96 -3.98 -8.67 -9.02
N GLN A 97 -3.50 -8.65 -7.78
CA GLN A 97 -2.40 -7.80 -7.31
C GLN A 97 -1.08 -8.58 -7.29
N GLN A 98 0.04 -7.85 -7.25
CA GLN A 98 1.39 -8.39 -7.12
C GLN A 98 2.00 -7.99 -5.79
N LEU A 99 2.81 -8.87 -5.21
CA LEU A 99 3.65 -8.57 -4.06
C LEU A 99 5.04 -8.21 -4.56
N VAL A 100 5.44 -6.95 -4.40
CA VAL A 100 6.69 -6.39 -4.93
C VAL A 100 7.62 -6.00 -3.79
N LEU A 101 8.84 -6.51 -3.79
CA LEU A 101 9.93 -6.01 -2.96
C LEU A 101 10.58 -4.82 -3.67
N ARG A 102 10.51 -3.64 -3.06
CA ARG A 102 11.19 -2.43 -3.53
C ARG A 102 12.48 -2.22 -2.77
N VAL A 103 13.45 -1.54 -3.40
CA VAL A 103 14.72 -1.14 -2.79
C VAL A 103 14.99 0.34 -3.01
N ASP A 104 15.68 0.96 -2.05
CA ASP A 104 16.00 2.39 -2.03
C ASP A 104 17.38 2.72 -2.62
N LYS A 105 18.23 1.71 -2.85
CA LYS A 105 19.61 1.86 -3.31
C LYS A 105 19.93 0.95 -4.50
N ALA A 106 20.80 1.45 -5.37
CA ALA A 106 21.41 0.69 -6.45
C ALA A 106 22.55 -0.20 -5.94
N ALA A 107 23.09 -1.06 -6.81
CA ALA A 107 24.14 -2.01 -6.47
C ALA A 107 25.45 -1.36 -5.99
N ASP A 108 25.70 -0.12 -6.41
CA ASP A 108 26.85 0.69 -5.98
C ASP A 108 26.60 1.46 -4.66
N GLY A 109 25.45 1.24 -4.03
CA GLY A 109 25.03 1.89 -2.78
C GLY A 109 24.46 3.31 -2.97
N SER A 110 24.44 3.84 -4.20
CA SER A 110 23.83 5.14 -4.47
C SER A 110 22.29 5.09 -4.36
N PRO A 111 21.62 6.20 -3.99
CA PRO A 111 20.17 6.26 -3.96
C PRO A 111 19.54 5.88 -5.32
N LEU A 112 18.56 4.99 -5.30
CA LEU A 112 17.85 4.53 -6.50
C LEU A 112 16.73 5.52 -6.86
N THR A 113 17.12 6.71 -7.31
CA THR A 113 16.20 7.75 -7.77
C THR A 113 15.66 7.44 -9.17
N MET A 114 14.60 8.12 -9.63
CA MET A 114 14.12 7.94 -11.01
C MET A 114 15.23 8.20 -12.04
N GLN A 115 16.09 9.18 -11.79
CA GLN A 115 17.28 9.42 -12.62
C GLN A 115 18.18 8.17 -12.66
N LYS A 116 18.55 7.63 -11.50
CA LYS A 116 19.42 6.46 -11.39
C LYS A 116 18.77 5.22 -12.04
N MET A 117 17.46 5.03 -11.85
CA MET A 117 16.70 3.96 -12.50
C MET A 117 16.77 4.09 -14.01
N ASN A 118 16.58 5.30 -14.55
CA ASN A 118 16.64 5.53 -15.99
C ASN A 118 18.03 5.23 -16.57
N GLU A 119 19.08 5.77 -15.95
CA GLU A 119 20.47 5.50 -16.33
C GLU A 119 20.81 3.99 -16.32
N TYR A 120 20.29 3.26 -15.34
CA TYR A 120 20.62 1.85 -15.14
C TYR A 120 19.80 0.90 -16.02
N VAL A 121 18.51 1.19 -16.22
CA VAL A 121 17.55 0.26 -16.85
C VAL A 121 17.34 0.52 -18.34
N ASP A 122 17.49 1.76 -18.82
CA ASP A 122 17.34 2.08 -20.25
C ASP A 122 18.21 1.18 -21.15
N PRO A 123 19.51 0.93 -20.86
CA PRO A 123 20.33 0.04 -21.67
C PRO A 123 19.78 -1.40 -21.70
N LYS A 124 19.24 -1.89 -20.58
CA LYS A 124 18.66 -3.24 -20.48
C LYS A 124 17.39 -3.34 -21.32
N LEU A 125 16.51 -2.33 -21.26
CA LEU A 125 15.30 -2.28 -22.08
C LEU A 125 15.62 -2.20 -23.57
N ALA A 126 16.61 -1.40 -23.95
CA ALA A 126 17.08 -1.30 -25.33
C ALA A 126 17.63 -2.64 -25.85
N GLN A 127 18.50 -3.31 -25.07
CA GLN A 127 19.06 -4.61 -25.42
C GLN A 127 17.98 -5.69 -25.56
N ALA A 128 16.94 -5.66 -24.73
CA ALA A 128 15.82 -6.57 -24.78
C ALA A 128 14.76 -6.20 -25.85
N GLY A 129 14.98 -5.13 -26.63
CA GLY A 129 14.01 -4.66 -27.63
C GLY A 129 12.70 -4.13 -27.03
N LYS A 130 12.72 -3.68 -25.77
CA LYS A 130 11.53 -3.25 -25.01
C LYS A 130 11.32 -1.74 -24.94
N GLY A 131 12.21 -0.95 -25.56
CA GLY A 131 12.07 0.50 -25.66
C GLY A 131 12.86 1.25 -24.58
N LYS A 132 12.30 2.35 -24.08
CA LYS A 132 12.88 3.20 -23.02
C LYS A 132 12.08 3.09 -21.72
N LEU A 133 12.68 3.51 -20.61
CA LEU A 133 12.00 3.63 -19.32
C LEU A 133 11.19 4.92 -19.24
N LEU A 134 11.82 6.08 -19.51
CA LEU A 134 11.17 7.39 -19.40
C LEU A 134 11.11 8.12 -20.75
N TYR A 135 10.01 8.84 -20.95
CA TYR A 135 9.81 9.73 -22.08
C TYR A 135 9.98 11.20 -21.65
N ASP A 136 10.77 11.95 -22.42
CA ASP A 136 10.95 13.41 -22.31
C ASP A 136 11.12 13.96 -20.89
N ILE A 137 12.32 13.76 -20.34
CA ILE A 137 12.66 14.15 -18.96
C ILE A 137 12.82 15.67 -18.75
N ASP A 138 12.82 16.48 -19.81
CA ASP A 138 13.34 17.85 -19.74
C ASP A 138 12.55 18.77 -18.80
N TRP A 139 11.24 18.55 -18.66
CA TRP A 139 10.40 19.39 -17.81
C TRP A 139 10.55 19.10 -16.32
N TYR A 140 10.99 17.89 -15.94
CA TYR A 140 11.07 17.42 -14.55
C TYR A 140 12.46 16.97 -14.10
N LYS A 141 13.47 17.05 -14.95
CA LYS A 141 14.84 16.63 -14.62
C LYS A 141 15.46 17.30 -13.39
N ASN A 142 14.89 18.42 -12.93
CA ASN A 142 15.32 19.16 -11.75
C ASN A 142 14.30 19.08 -10.58
N GLU A 143 13.20 18.34 -10.72
CA GLU A 143 12.23 18.17 -9.64
C GLU A 143 12.75 17.15 -8.62
N GLU A 144 12.43 17.34 -7.33
CA GLU A 144 12.92 16.48 -6.24
C GLU A 144 12.48 15.02 -6.41
N PHE A 145 11.25 14.78 -6.87
CA PHE A 145 10.76 13.41 -7.11
C PHE A 145 11.58 12.65 -8.16
N TYR A 146 12.32 13.36 -9.02
CA TYR A 146 13.19 12.74 -10.02
C TYR A 146 14.63 12.56 -9.53
N THR A 147 15.15 13.55 -8.81
CA THR A 147 16.57 13.69 -8.48
C THR A 147 16.95 13.15 -7.11
N THR A 148 16.02 13.11 -6.16
CA THR A 148 16.31 12.79 -4.75
C THR A 148 15.40 11.71 -4.17
N GLU A 149 14.14 11.65 -4.59
CA GLU A 149 13.22 10.64 -4.09
C GLU A 149 13.60 9.23 -4.56
N THR A 150 13.57 8.29 -3.63
CA THR A 150 13.74 6.86 -3.89
C THR A 150 12.49 6.10 -3.45
N PRO A 151 12.28 4.87 -3.94
CA PRO A 151 11.38 3.93 -3.27
C PRO A 151 11.81 3.70 -1.82
N GLU A 152 10.87 3.30 -0.98
CA GLU A 152 11.19 2.76 0.34
C GLU A 152 11.52 1.28 0.23
N ILE A 153 12.54 0.81 0.97
CA ILE A 153 12.82 -0.62 1.07
C ILE A 153 11.69 -1.33 1.82
N SER A 154 10.78 -1.95 1.08
CA SER A 154 9.51 -2.43 1.62
C SER A 154 8.86 -3.46 0.70
N TRP A 155 7.92 -4.22 1.28
CA TRP A 155 7.00 -5.04 0.51
C TRP A 155 5.72 -4.25 0.23
N ALA A 156 5.30 -4.21 -1.04
CA ALA A 156 4.08 -3.54 -1.45
C ALA A 156 3.15 -4.51 -2.20
N LEU A 157 1.85 -4.42 -1.92
CA LEU A 157 0.81 -5.02 -2.77
C LEU A 157 0.35 -3.99 -3.80
N VAL A 158 0.51 -4.30 -5.07
CA VAL A 158 0.28 -3.38 -6.20
C VAL A 158 -0.74 -3.96 -7.16
N SER A 159 -1.73 -3.18 -7.56
CA SER A 159 -2.70 -3.59 -8.58
C SER A 159 -2.06 -3.65 -9.96
N LYS A 160 -2.40 -4.69 -10.72
CA LYS A 160 -1.96 -4.84 -12.11
C LYS A 160 -2.65 -3.89 -13.09
N GLU A 161 -3.87 -3.49 -12.75
CA GLU A 161 -4.74 -2.62 -13.54
C GLU A 161 -5.18 -1.43 -12.70
N LEU A 162 -5.69 -0.38 -13.35
CA LEU A 162 -6.35 0.70 -12.64
C LEU A 162 -7.60 0.18 -11.91
N ILE A 163 -7.89 0.73 -10.73
CA ILE A 163 -9.15 0.45 -10.02
C ILE A 163 -10.32 0.78 -10.95
N SER A 164 -11.25 -0.15 -11.10
CA SER A 164 -12.44 0.02 -11.95
C SER A 164 -13.23 1.27 -11.53
N GLY A 165 -13.66 2.06 -12.51
CA GLY A 165 -14.39 3.30 -12.28
C GLY A 165 -13.56 4.46 -11.74
N SER A 166 -12.23 4.35 -11.67
CA SER A 166 -11.37 5.46 -11.23
C SER A 166 -11.04 6.48 -12.32
N THR A 167 -11.25 6.16 -13.60
CA THR A 167 -10.99 7.09 -14.71
C THR A 167 -12.09 8.14 -14.86
N ASN A 168 -11.82 9.22 -15.60
CA ASN A 168 -12.72 10.37 -15.78
C ASN A 168 -13.11 11.08 -14.46
N LYS A 169 -12.32 10.85 -13.40
CA LYS A 169 -12.52 11.42 -12.07
C LYS A 169 -11.37 12.34 -11.70
N ASN A 170 -11.69 13.35 -10.91
CA ASN A 170 -10.69 14.24 -10.33
C ASN A 170 -9.98 13.55 -9.15
N TYR A 171 -8.96 14.17 -8.56
CA TYR A 171 -8.13 13.50 -7.56
C TYR A 171 -8.92 13.12 -6.29
N LEU A 172 -9.82 14.00 -5.85
CA LEU A 172 -10.70 13.77 -4.70
C LEU A 172 -11.66 12.60 -4.96
N GLU A 173 -12.35 12.61 -6.11
CA GLU A 173 -13.28 11.56 -6.51
C GLU A 173 -12.58 10.21 -6.69
N GLN A 174 -11.34 10.21 -7.19
CA GLN A 174 -10.53 9.00 -7.25
C GLN A 174 -10.18 8.47 -5.86
N THR A 175 -9.93 9.34 -4.90
CA THR A 175 -9.72 8.93 -3.49
C THR A 175 -10.99 8.32 -2.89
N GLU A 176 -12.19 8.81 -3.24
CA GLU A 176 -13.46 8.15 -2.84
C GLU A 176 -13.60 6.74 -3.44
N VAL A 177 -13.25 6.58 -4.73
CA VAL A 177 -13.23 5.26 -5.39
C VAL A 177 -12.24 4.34 -4.70
N LEU A 178 -11.07 4.86 -4.31
CA LEU A 178 -10.05 4.11 -3.59
C LEU A 178 -10.58 3.64 -2.23
N ILE A 179 -11.21 4.51 -1.44
CA ILE A 179 -11.80 4.17 -0.15
C ILE A 179 -12.88 3.08 -0.32
N THR A 180 -13.72 3.22 -1.34
CA THR A 180 -14.74 2.22 -1.67
C THR A 180 -14.10 0.87 -2.02
N TYR A 181 -13.03 0.87 -2.82
CA TYR A 181 -12.27 -0.33 -3.15
C TYR A 181 -11.63 -0.98 -1.91
N LEU A 182 -11.12 -0.18 -0.98
CA LEU A 182 -10.58 -0.68 0.28
C LEU A 182 -11.64 -1.40 1.11
N GLN A 183 -12.79 -0.76 1.32
CA GLN A 183 -13.86 -1.26 2.16
C GLN A 183 -14.54 -2.50 1.57
N ASN A 184 -14.83 -2.46 0.26
CA ASN A 184 -15.67 -3.47 -0.39
C ASN A 184 -14.87 -4.60 -1.03
N GLU A 185 -13.61 -4.35 -1.39
CA GLU A 185 -12.77 -5.34 -2.05
C GLU A 185 -11.59 -5.74 -1.17
N VAL A 186 -10.68 -4.82 -0.85
CA VAL A 186 -9.41 -5.17 -0.19
C VAL A 186 -9.62 -5.77 1.20
N PHE A 187 -10.53 -5.20 1.99
CA PHE A 187 -10.87 -5.66 3.33
C PHE A 187 -12.26 -6.30 3.40
N ARG A 188 -12.76 -6.83 2.28
CA ARG A 188 -14.03 -7.55 2.26
C ARG A 188 -13.97 -8.71 3.26
N ASP A 189 -14.96 -8.76 4.15
CA ASP A 189 -15.07 -9.76 5.22
C ASP A 189 -13.88 -9.78 6.21
N MET A 190 -13.07 -8.71 6.22
CA MET A 190 -11.93 -8.53 7.11
C MET A 190 -12.09 -7.24 7.93
N ALA A 191 -11.50 -7.20 9.12
CA ALA A 191 -11.40 -5.96 9.87
C ALA A 191 -10.50 -4.98 9.10
N ILE A 192 -11.01 -3.78 8.80
CA ILE A 192 -10.18 -2.70 8.27
C ILE A 192 -9.18 -2.32 9.37
N PRO A 193 -7.86 -2.30 9.10
CA PRO A 193 -6.88 -1.92 10.10
C PRO A 193 -7.09 -0.48 10.61
N PRO A 194 -6.77 -0.17 11.87
CA PRO A 194 -7.01 1.15 12.46
C PRO A 194 -6.44 2.32 11.64
N GLU A 195 -5.24 2.16 11.08
CA GLU A 195 -4.61 3.21 10.27
C GLU A 195 -5.41 3.60 9.02
N TYR A 196 -6.15 2.65 8.44
CA TYR A 196 -7.05 2.94 7.31
C TYR A 196 -8.37 3.53 7.80
N GLN A 197 -8.89 3.12 8.97
CA GLN A 197 -10.10 3.71 9.54
C GLN A 197 -9.88 5.20 9.85
N ASP A 198 -8.77 5.51 10.51
CA ASP A 198 -8.37 6.88 10.86
C ASP A 198 -8.18 7.74 9.59
N ALA A 199 -7.49 7.20 8.59
CA ALA A 199 -7.29 7.86 7.30
C ALA A 199 -8.60 8.12 6.52
N ILE A 200 -9.55 7.19 6.57
CA ILE A 200 -10.89 7.37 5.98
C ILE A 200 -11.66 8.44 6.74
N GLN A 201 -11.61 8.45 8.07
CA GLN A 201 -12.26 9.47 8.88
C GLN A 201 -11.66 10.86 8.63
N GLU A 202 -10.33 10.97 8.51
CA GLU A 202 -9.64 12.19 8.12
C GLU A 202 -10.17 12.71 6.77
N PHE A 203 -10.22 11.84 5.77
CA PHE A 203 -10.73 12.17 4.44
C PHE A 203 -12.16 12.72 4.49
N GLU A 204 -13.07 12.01 5.14
CA GLU A 204 -14.48 12.42 5.23
C GLU A 204 -14.64 13.76 5.96
N SER A 205 -13.83 14.01 7.00
CA SER A 205 -13.85 15.29 7.73
C SER A 205 -13.39 16.49 6.89
N LYS A 206 -12.47 16.27 5.93
CA LYS A 206 -11.90 17.32 5.08
C LYS A 206 -12.61 17.47 3.73
N LYS A 207 -13.41 16.48 3.33
CA LYS A 207 -14.03 16.39 1.99
C LYS A 207 -14.75 17.66 1.55
N ALA A 208 -15.63 18.22 2.38
CA ALA A 208 -16.40 19.41 2.03
C ALA A 208 -15.50 20.65 1.79
N VAL A 209 -14.44 20.79 2.59
CA VAL A 209 -13.46 21.86 2.43
C VAL A 209 -12.65 21.65 1.15
N LEU A 210 -12.22 20.41 0.88
CA LEU A 210 -11.46 20.06 -0.31
C LEU A 210 -12.24 20.31 -1.61
N VAL A 211 -13.55 20.01 -1.64
CA VAL A 211 -14.43 20.35 -2.78
C VAL A 211 -14.36 21.84 -3.08
N THR A 212 -14.42 22.68 -2.05
CA THR A 212 -14.35 24.14 -2.21
C THR A 212 -12.97 24.58 -2.69
N LEU A 213 -11.91 24.07 -2.05
CA LEU A 213 -10.53 24.44 -2.39
C LEU A 213 -10.15 24.04 -3.81
N ILE A 214 -10.64 22.92 -4.34
CA ILE A 214 -10.32 22.50 -5.73
C ILE A 214 -10.67 23.61 -6.73
N GLU A 215 -11.75 24.34 -6.50
CA GLU A 215 -12.20 25.43 -7.36
C GLU A 215 -11.55 26.77 -6.98
N SER A 216 -11.42 27.07 -5.68
CA SER A 216 -10.98 28.40 -5.21
C SER A 216 -9.46 28.54 -5.05
N ASP A 217 -8.78 27.51 -4.55
CA ASP A 217 -7.33 27.46 -4.33
C ASP A 217 -6.81 26.04 -4.61
N TRP A 218 -6.68 25.74 -5.90
CA TRP A 218 -6.28 24.41 -6.35
C TRP A 218 -4.89 24.00 -5.85
N GLN A 219 -4.03 24.95 -5.47
CA GLN A 219 -2.69 24.65 -4.96
C GLN A 219 -2.77 24.13 -3.52
N GLU A 220 -3.56 24.80 -2.67
CA GLU A 220 -3.81 24.31 -1.32
C GLU A 220 -4.63 23.01 -1.34
N ALA A 221 -5.60 22.88 -2.25
CA ALA A 221 -6.32 21.61 -2.46
C ALA A 221 -5.35 20.47 -2.81
N ALA A 222 -4.46 20.69 -3.78
CA ALA A 222 -3.47 19.69 -4.17
C ALA A 222 -2.59 19.31 -2.99
N LYS A 223 -2.13 20.31 -2.22
CA LYS A 223 -1.31 20.10 -1.02
C LYS A 223 -2.01 19.21 -0.01
N GLN A 224 -3.21 19.59 0.42
CA GLN A 224 -3.98 18.81 1.38
C GLN A 224 -4.29 17.40 0.85
N LEU A 225 -4.72 17.26 -0.41
CA LEU A 225 -4.99 15.94 -1.03
C LEU A 225 -3.77 15.02 -1.06
N SER A 226 -2.58 15.56 -1.35
CA SER A 226 -1.32 14.81 -1.36
C SER A 226 -0.84 14.41 0.04
N GLU A 227 -1.29 15.13 1.07
CA GLU A 227 -0.88 14.96 2.45
C GLU A 227 -1.86 14.13 3.28
N LEU A 228 -3.06 13.83 2.74
CA LEU A 228 -4.01 12.90 3.37
C LEU A 228 -3.36 11.54 3.63
N ASP A 229 -3.66 10.96 4.79
CA ASP A 229 -3.09 9.67 5.15
C ASP A 229 -3.57 8.56 4.21
N ILE A 230 -4.84 8.63 3.77
CA ILE A 230 -5.36 7.66 2.80
C ILE A 230 -4.57 7.70 1.49
N THR A 231 -4.20 8.89 1.02
CA THR A 231 -3.37 9.06 -0.17
C THR A 231 -1.97 8.47 0.03
N ARG A 232 -1.36 8.69 1.20
CA ARG A 232 -0.01 8.19 1.51
C ARG A 232 0.06 6.68 1.61
N LEU A 233 -0.98 6.06 2.18
CA LEU A 233 -1.10 4.62 2.39
C LEU A 233 -1.37 3.81 1.11
N THR A 234 -1.93 4.45 0.08
CA THR A 234 -2.59 3.71 -1.02
C THR A 234 -2.15 4.10 -2.43
N ARG A 235 -1.31 5.14 -2.55
CA ARG A 235 -0.72 5.58 -3.81
C ARG A 235 0.79 5.50 -3.76
N GLN A 236 1.37 5.16 -4.90
CA GLN A 236 2.81 5.17 -5.13
C GLN A 236 3.33 6.62 -5.15
N THR A 237 4.61 6.80 -4.81
CA THR A 237 5.40 7.94 -5.28
C THR A 237 5.70 7.80 -6.78
N PRO A 238 6.15 8.86 -7.47
CA PRO A 238 6.70 8.75 -8.82
C PRO A 238 7.84 7.74 -8.92
N ALA A 239 8.78 7.73 -7.96
CA ALA A 239 9.88 6.76 -7.96
C ALA A 239 9.39 5.32 -7.82
N GLU A 240 8.41 5.06 -6.95
CA GLU A 240 7.80 3.73 -6.80
C GLU A 240 7.04 3.29 -8.04
N ALA A 241 6.28 4.20 -8.66
CA ALA A 241 5.57 3.91 -9.91
C ALA A 241 6.55 3.55 -11.03
N VAL A 242 7.64 4.32 -11.19
CA VAL A 242 8.69 4.06 -12.17
C VAL A 242 9.46 2.78 -11.86
N TYR A 243 9.70 2.44 -10.59
CA TYR A 243 10.33 1.19 -10.19
C TYR A 243 9.51 -0.04 -10.62
N ASP A 244 8.19 0.01 -10.45
CA ASP A 244 7.35 -1.14 -10.72
C ASP A 244 7.24 -1.44 -12.24
N LEU A 245 7.43 -0.44 -13.12
CA LEU A 245 7.32 -0.59 -14.58
C LEU A 245 8.35 -1.58 -15.19
N PRO A 246 9.68 -1.36 -15.09
CA PRO A 246 10.65 -2.29 -15.65
C PRO A 246 10.71 -3.59 -14.87
N THR A 247 10.40 -3.56 -13.56
CA THR A 247 10.29 -4.78 -12.74
C THR A 247 9.26 -5.73 -13.36
N ASN A 248 8.10 -5.22 -13.75
CA ASN A 248 7.08 -6.01 -14.44
C ASN A 248 7.45 -6.35 -15.88
N LEU A 249 7.93 -5.37 -16.64
CA LEU A 249 8.19 -5.53 -18.07
C LEU A 249 9.33 -6.54 -18.32
N LEU A 250 10.39 -6.53 -17.52
CA LEU A 250 11.52 -7.44 -17.69
C LEU A 250 11.24 -8.84 -17.13
N THR A 251 10.42 -8.95 -16.08
CA THR A 251 10.11 -10.25 -15.45
C THR A 251 8.98 -10.98 -16.15
N ASN A 252 7.87 -10.30 -16.40
CA ASN A 252 6.61 -10.90 -16.85
C ASN A 252 6.24 -10.54 -18.29
N ASN A 253 7.06 -9.73 -18.97
CA ASN A 253 6.74 -9.13 -20.26
C ASN A 253 5.43 -8.32 -20.24
N ASP A 254 5.11 -7.76 -19.08
CA ASP A 254 3.87 -7.03 -18.84
C ASP A 254 4.13 -5.52 -18.85
N ARG A 255 3.47 -4.82 -19.78
CA ARG A 255 3.62 -3.38 -20.00
C ARG A 255 2.52 -2.62 -19.27
N ARG A 256 2.72 -2.47 -17.95
CA ARG A 256 1.81 -1.71 -17.06
C ARG A 256 1.63 -0.28 -17.52
N LEU A 257 0.41 0.25 -17.41
CA LEU A 257 0.06 1.64 -17.72
C LEU A 257 0.43 2.08 -19.15
N GLU A 258 0.46 1.16 -20.13
CA GLU A 258 0.83 1.48 -21.53
C GLU A 258 -0.07 2.58 -22.14
N ARG A 259 -1.37 2.56 -21.82
CA ARG A 259 -2.37 3.48 -22.38
C ARG A 259 -3.09 4.31 -21.32
N ALA A 260 -2.51 4.38 -20.12
CA ALA A 260 -3.15 4.99 -18.96
C ALA A 260 -2.12 5.68 -18.06
N TYR A 261 -2.59 6.58 -17.20
CA TYR A 261 -1.83 7.23 -16.15
C TYR A 261 -2.40 6.88 -14.79
N THR A 262 -1.52 6.78 -13.80
CA THR A 262 -1.91 6.81 -12.38
C THR A 262 -1.47 8.12 -11.76
N TRP A 263 -2.33 8.71 -10.92
CA TRP A 263 -1.91 9.77 -10.03
C TRP A 263 -1.15 9.22 -8.83
N THR A 264 0.00 9.83 -8.56
CA THR A 264 0.86 9.51 -7.41
C THR A 264 0.47 10.31 -6.18
N LYS A 265 1.10 10.03 -5.03
CA LYS A 265 0.98 10.84 -3.81
C LYS A 265 1.83 12.10 -3.79
N ARG A 266 2.51 12.46 -4.89
CA ARG A 266 3.42 13.61 -4.94
C ARG A 266 2.89 14.77 -5.76
N ARG A 267 3.42 15.95 -5.40
CA ARG A 267 3.29 17.19 -6.14
C ARG A 267 4.65 17.59 -6.68
N ARG A 268 4.63 18.33 -7.78
CA ARG A 268 5.80 19.08 -8.25
C ARG A 268 5.93 20.41 -7.50
N SER A 269 7.08 21.07 -7.63
CA SER A 269 7.36 22.40 -7.06
C SER A 269 6.25 23.44 -7.35
N GLY A 270 5.67 23.42 -8.56
CA GLY A 270 4.55 24.28 -8.97
C GLY A 270 3.18 23.89 -8.40
N GLY A 271 3.09 22.93 -7.49
CA GLY A 271 1.88 22.53 -6.77
C GLY A 271 0.98 21.52 -7.49
N ARG A 272 1.18 21.27 -8.78
CA ARG A 272 0.41 20.24 -9.52
C ARG A 272 0.73 18.82 -9.03
N LEU A 273 -0.26 17.95 -9.08
CA LEU A 273 -0.14 16.53 -8.72
C LEU A 273 0.52 15.77 -9.87
N VAL A 274 1.47 14.90 -9.52
CA VAL A 274 2.29 14.15 -10.47
C VAL A 274 1.60 12.84 -10.85
N GLY A 275 1.53 12.56 -12.14
CA GLY A 275 1.09 11.28 -12.69
C GLY A 275 2.21 10.57 -13.44
N VAL A 276 2.16 9.23 -13.46
CA VAL A 276 3.10 8.37 -14.21
C VAL A 276 2.28 7.40 -15.06
N GLY A 277 2.68 7.18 -16.30
CA GLY A 277 1.99 6.25 -17.19
C GLY A 277 2.33 6.47 -18.66
N SER A 278 1.43 6.08 -19.55
CA SER A 278 1.67 6.00 -20.99
C SER A 278 2.98 5.26 -21.31
N ALA A 279 3.24 4.15 -20.61
CA ALA A 279 4.51 3.44 -20.62
C ALA A 279 4.69 2.54 -21.84
N ASP A 280 4.54 3.11 -23.02
CA ASP A 280 4.75 2.44 -24.30
C ASP A 280 6.26 2.27 -24.63
N ALA A 281 6.58 1.82 -25.84
CA ALA A 281 7.97 1.62 -26.25
C ALA A 281 8.80 2.93 -26.30
N GLY A 282 8.14 4.09 -26.34
CA GLY A 282 8.76 5.42 -26.26
C GLY A 282 9.20 5.81 -24.85
N GLY A 283 8.74 5.09 -23.83
CA GLY A 283 9.01 5.34 -22.42
C GLY A 283 7.80 5.89 -21.67
N ALA A 284 7.77 5.72 -20.36
CA ALA A 284 6.73 6.26 -19.51
C ALA A 284 6.79 7.78 -19.46
N GLY A 285 5.66 8.41 -19.74
CA GLY A 285 5.48 9.83 -19.53
C GLY A 285 5.28 10.13 -18.05
N VAL A 286 5.86 11.25 -17.60
CA VAL A 286 5.51 11.89 -16.34
C VAL A 286 4.65 13.10 -16.66
N SER A 287 3.50 13.23 -16.01
CA SER A 287 2.55 14.33 -16.20
C SER A 287 2.33 15.11 -14.91
N ALA A 288 1.80 16.33 -15.03
CA ALA A 288 1.46 17.17 -13.89
C ALA A 288 0.13 17.89 -14.11
N SER A 289 -0.84 17.61 -13.25
CA SER A 289 -2.22 18.09 -13.40
C SER A 289 -2.74 18.79 -12.15
N ARG A 290 -3.76 19.64 -12.33
CA ARG A 290 -4.49 20.21 -11.19
C ARG A 290 -5.37 19.13 -10.54
N PRO A 291 -5.69 19.24 -9.24
CA PRO A 291 -6.52 18.25 -8.57
C PRO A 291 -7.92 18.10 -9.16
N GLY A 292 -8.46 19.17 -9.77
CA GLY A 292 -9.76 19.17 -10.46
C GLY A 292 -9.76 18.60 -11.88
N SER A 293 -8.58 18.28 -12.46
CA SER A 293 -8.49 17.73 -13.82
C SER A 293 -9.22 16.38 -13.92
N ARG A 294 -9.88 16.11 -15.05
CA ARG A 294 -10.56 14.83 -15.34
C ARG A 294 -10.10 14.35 -16.71
N ASP A 295 -9.59 13.12 -16.79
CA ASP A 295 -9.12 12.54 -18.05
C ASP A 295 -9.50 11.05 -18.13
N GLY A 296 -9.82 10.57 -19.35
CA GLY A 296 -10.28 9.20 -19.57
C GLY A 296 -9.19 8.13 -19.41
N GLY A 297 -7.92 8.50 -19.59
CA GLY A 297 -6.76 7.63 -19.35
C GLY A 297 -6.17 7.76 -17.95
N LEU A 298 -6.65 8.69 -17.10
CA LEU A 298 -6.09 8.94 -15.77
C LEU A 298 -6.93 8.30 -14.67
N GLY A 299 -6.37 7.34 -13.94
CA GLY A 299 -7.05 6.64 -12.83
C GLY A 299 -6.15 6.36 -11.64
N VAL A 300 -6.50 5.33 -10.86
CA VAL A 300 -5.77 4.90 -9.66
C VAL A 300 -5.13 3.53 -9.90
N SER A 301 -3.80 3.48 -9.92
CA SER A 301 -3.03 2.26 -9.62
C SER A 301 -2.92 2.14 -8.10
N PHE A 302 -3.56 1.13 -7.53
CA PHE A 302 -3.57 0.87 -6.10
C PHE A 302 -2.21 0.30 -5.66
N SER A 303 -1.64 0.85 -4.59
CA SER A 303 -0.42 0.31 -3.99
C SER A 303 -0.47 0.54 -2.49
N ARG A 304 -0.33 -0.52 -1.71
CA ARG A 304 -0.16 -0.41 -0.25
C ARG A 304 1.12 -1.08 0.20
N SER A 305 1.90 -0.37 1.00
CA SER A 305 2.95 -0.90 1.86
C SER A 305 2.50 -0.72 3.33
N ARG A 306 3.09 -1.47 4.25
CA ARG A 306 2.82 -1.39 5.69
C ARG A 306 4.14 -1.41 6.44
#